data_AF-A0A0P8XPX6-F1
#
_entry.id   AF-A0A0P8XPX6-F1
#
_cell.length_a   1.000
_cell.length_b   1.000
_cell.length_c   1.000
_cell.angle_alpha   90.00
_cell.angle_beta   90.00
_cell.angle_gamma   90.00
#
_symmetry.space_group_name_H-M   'P 1'
#
loop_
_entity.id
_entity.type
_entity.pdbx_description
1 polymer ?
#
loop_
_entity_poly.entity_id
_entity_poly.type
_entity_poly.pdbx_seq_one_letter_code
_entity_poly.pdbx_strand_id
1 'polypeptide(L)'
;MELALRRSTTGFLCLLLVILEGHKVKTDIAGCHFYDTVNLTSSQKFENGSYFYQGVEITPNRTGEYSHVLLPDGDRESVKSHWRGCVCQLKTCIRLCCPPNQYMTPDNVCVDGLEEETWSDHYVDITSENDTKSLDFHKDFVHQGHLPQPCSDLYNLYKNEGILFENGTFLRHYDNKHLTKQEYCIQPLKFNDSIQILPFNCAIKSGPDWGKTVAISTSIVGIVVTIAVFCLTEKLRNFDSICLISYMVCLGLGSLMQLLDSWQIPTSTLCEPTVGMRESALQKNRPT
;
A
#
# COMPACT_ATOMS: atom_id res chain seq x y z
N MET A 1 26.34 -50.00 -32.91
CA MET A 1 25.89 -48.58 -32.86
C MET A 1 25.02 -48.27 -31.63
N GLU A 2 24.82 -49.21 -30.71
CA GLU A 2 24.04 -49.01 -29.46
C GLU A 2 24.90 -48.52 -28.27
N LEU A 3 26.19 -48.88 -28.21
CA LEU A 3 27.07 -48.48 -27.10
C LEU A 3 27.50 -47.00 -27.13
N ALA A 4 27.49 -46.37 -28.32
CA ALA A 4 27.89 -44.96 -28.47
C ALA A 4 26.77 -44.00 -28.03
N LEU A 5 25.50 -44.38 -28.21
CA LEU A 5 24.35 -43.60 -27.75
C LEU A 5 24.21 -43.62 -26.22
N ARG A 6 24.50 -44.78 -25.59
CA ARG A 6 24.36 -44.97 -24.13
C ARG A 6 25.36 -44.15 -23.30
N ARG A 7 26.54 -43.85 -23.86
CA ARG A 7 27.60 -43.05 -23.20
C ARG A 7 27.31 -41.54 -23.29
N SER A 8 26.64 -41.12 -24.36
CA SER A 8 26.23 -39.73 -24.60
C SER A 8 25.05 -39.33 -23.70
N THR A 9 24.06 -40.21 -23.52
CA THR A 9 22.90 -39.94 -22.66
C THR A 9 23.27 -39.78 -21.18
N THR A 10 24.23 -40.57 -20.67
CA THR A 10 24.71 -40.43 -19.27
C THR A 10 25.46 -39.13 -19.03
N GLY A 11 26.23 -38.66 -20.01
CA GLY A 11 26.94 -37.38 -19.92
C GLY A 11 25.99 -36.19 -19.92
N PHE A 12 24.96 -36.23 -20.77
CA PHE A 12 23.93 -35.19 -20.85
C PHE A 12 23.06 -35.13 -19.59
N LEU A 13 22.72 -36.30 -19.00
CA LEU A 13 21.96 -36.37 -17.75
C LEU A 13 22.76 -35.81 -16.56
N CYS A 14 24.06 -36.14 -16.46
CA CYS A 14 24.94 -35.55 -15.45
C CYS A 14 25.12 -34.04 -15.64
N LEU A 15 25.22 -33.55 -16.88
CA LEU A 15 25.31 -32.12 -17.16
C LEU A 15 24.01 -31.39 -16.77
N LEU A 16 22.85 -31.97 -17.09
CA LEU A 16 21.54 -31.46 -16.66
C LEU A 16 21.39 -31.45 -15.14
N LEU A 17 21.84 -32.49 -14.43
CA LEU A 17 21.83 -32.53 -12.97
C LEU A 17 22.77 -31.49 -12.35
N VAL A 18 23.94 -31.22 -12.95
CA VAL A 18 24.85 -30.14 -12.53
C VAL A 18 24.25 -28.76 -12.79
N ILE A 19 23.54 -28.57 -13.91
CA ILE A 19 22.83 -27.32 -14.22
C ILE A 19 21.63 -27.13 -13.29
N LEU A 20 20.90 -28.20 -12.94
CA LEU A 20 19.77 -28.19 -11.99
C LEU A 20 20.22 -27.95 -10.54
N GLU A 21 21.37 -28.48 -10.11
CA GLU A 21 21.99 -28.15 -8.82
C GLU A 21 22.54 -26.71 -8.77
N GLY A 22 22.92 -26.16 -9.93
CA GLY A 22 23.35 -24.76 -10.08
C GLY A 22 22.24 -23.72 -9.94
N HIS A 23 20.96 -24.14 -9.97
CA HIS A 23 19.80 -23.27 -9.74
C HIS A 23 19.35 -23.25 -8.27
N LYS A 24 20.27 -23.41 -7.31
CA LYS A 24 20.00 -23.01 -5.93
C LYS A 24 20.08 -21.49 -5.82
N VAL A 25 19.04 -20.82 -6.32
CA VAL A 25 18.73 -19.43 -6.01
C VAL A 25 18.28 -19.40 -4.55
N LYS A 26 19.22 -19.47 -3.62
CA LYS A 26 18.96 -19.23 -2.19
C LYS A 26 19.18 -17.72 -1.95
N THR A 27 18.29 -16.91 -2.52
CA THR A 27 18.38 -15.45 -2.58
C THR A 27 17.89 -14.73 -1.34
N ASP A 28 17.32 -15.46 -0.37
CA ASP A 28 16.68 -14.87 0.79
C ASP A 28 17.46 -15.30 2.04
N ILE A 29 17.72 -14.37 2.95
CA ILE A 29 18.40 -14.64 4.23
C ILE A 29 17.51 -15.58 5.06
N ALA A 30 18.03 -16.75 5.41
CA ALA A 30 17.26 -17.76 6.13
C ALA A 30 16.78 -17.24 7.49
N GLY A 31 15.48 -17.37 7.76
CA GLY A 31 14.88 -16.92 9.02
C GLY A 31 14.77 -15.39 9.17
N CYS A 32 14.86 -14.64 8.08
CA CYS A 32 14.70 -13.18 8.08
C CYS A 32 13.61 -12.74 7.10
N HIS A 33 12.64 -11.96 7.56
CA HIS A 33 11.62 -11.41 6.68
C HIS A 33 12.21 -10.26 5.83
N PHE A 34 11.71 -10.03 4.61
CA PHE A 34 12.22 -8.96 3.74
C PHE A 34 12.16 -7.58 4.42
N TYR A 35 11.08 -7.29 5.15
CA TYR A 35 10.91 -6.03 5.87
C TYR A 35 11.76 -5.94 7.16
N ASP A 36 12.51 -6.98 7.53
CA ASP A 36 13.55 -6.96 8.57
C ASP A 36 14.95 -6.66 8.01
N THR A 37 15.05 -6.42 6.70
CA THR A 37 16.32 -6.20 6.01
C THR A 37 16.57 -4.74 5.65
N VAL A 38 17.86 -4.39 5.53
CA VAL A 38 18.34 -3.12 4.97
C VAL A 38 19.15 -3.36 3.69
N ASN A 39 19.19 -2.36 2.83
CA ASN A 39 20.07 -2.37 1.65
C ASN A 39 21.51 -2.05 2.07
N LEU A 40 22.45 -2.94 1.73
CA LEU A 40 23.87 -2.84 2.10
C LEU A 40 24.77 -2.41 0.94
N THR A 41 24.21 -2.05 -0.22
CA THR A 41 24.98 -1.75 -1.45
C THR A 41 26.01 -0.63 -1.24
N SER A 42 25.68 0.37 -0.43
CA SER A 42 26.54 1.52 -0.13
C SER A 42 27.25 1.41 1.22
N SER A 43 27.18 0.25 1.89
CA SER A 43 27.71 0.06 3.23
C SER A 43 29.16 -0.38 3.23
N GLN A 44 29.90 -0.03 4.28
CA GLN A 44 31.27 -0.49 4.45
C GLN A 44 31.30 -2.00 4.67
N LYS A 45 32.06 -2.71 3.83
CA LYS A 45 32.33 -4.14 3.99
C LYS A 45 33.70 -4.33 4.63
N PHE A 46 33.77 -5.10 5.71
CA PHE A 46 35.02 -5.45 6.37
C PHE A 46 35.69 -6.67 5.72
N GLU A 47 36.99 -6.85 5.98
CA GLU A 47 37.78 -7.96 5.43
C GLU A 47 37.25 -9.35 5.88
N ASN A 48 36.66 -9.41 7.09
CA ASN A 48 35.99 -10.61 7.61
C ASN A 48 34.68 -10.95 6.87
N GLY A 49 34.28 -10.14 5.88
CA GLY A 49 33.07 -10.32 5.07
C GLY A 49 31.80 -9.71 5.67
N SER A 50 31.85 -9.21 6.90
CA SER A 50 30.73 -8.51 7.54
C SER A 50 30.53 -7.11 6.96
N TYR A 51 29.38 -6.51 7.25
CA TYR A 51 29.01 -5.16 6.81
C TYR A 51 28.73 -4.26 8.01
N PHE A 52 29.10 -2.99 7.93
CA PHE A 52 28.76 -1.99 8.92
C PHE A 52 27.65 -1.07 8.42
N TYR A 53 26.54 -1.00 9.14
CA TYR A 53 25.36 -0.21 8.79
C TYR A 53 24.78 0.49 10.01
N GLN A 54 24.67 1.82 9.98
CA GLN A 54 24.07 2.64 11.05
C GLN A 54 24.48 2.23 12.49
N GLY A 55 25.78 2.00 12.70
CA GLY A 55 26.31 1.63 14.02
C GLY A 55 26.26 0.15 14.36
N VAL A 56 25.80 -0.72 13.44
CA VAL A 56 25.66 -2.17 13.65
C VAL A 56 26.57 -2.95 12.70
N GLU A 57 27.36 -3.87 13.24
CA GLU A 57 28.10 -4.86 12.44
C GLU A 57 27.19 -6.07 12.14
N ILE A 58 26.98 -6.36 10.86
CA ILE A 58 26.11 -7.42 10.35
C ILE A 58 27.00 -8.54 9.80
N THR A 59 26.98 -9.68 10.47
CA THR A 59 27.78 -10.86 10.12
C THR A 59 27.37 -11.47 8.77
N PRO A 60 28.29 -12.16 8.05
CA PRO A 60 28.01 -12.73 6.73
C PRO A 60 26.83 -13.71 6.68
N ASN A 61 26.55 -14.42 7.78
CA ASN A 61 25.40 -15.34 7.87
C ASN A 61 24.04 -14.62 7.94
N ARG A 62 24.03 -13.30 8.14
CA ARG A 62 22.84 -12.43 8.18
C ARG A 62 22.77 -11.51 6.97
N THR A 63 23.59 -11.75 5.95
CA THR A 63 23.54 -11.04 4.67
C THR A 63 23.19 -11.98 3.54
N GLY A 64 22.65 -11.43 2.47
CA GLY A 64 22.25 -12.20 1.29
C GLY A 64 22.09 -11.30 0.07
N GLU A 65 22.21 -11.90 -1.11
CA GLU A 65 22.02 -11.22 -2.38
C GLU A 65 20.59 -11.39 -2.87
N TYR A 66 19.90 -10.27 -3.12
CA TYR A 66 18.52 -10.21 -3.56
C TYR A 66 18.44 -9.64 -4.97
N SER A 67 17.68 -10.31 -5.83
CA SER A 67 17.33 -9.83 -7.18
C SER A 67 15.86 -9.39 -7.28
N HIS A 68 15.22 -9.12 -6.15
CA HIS A 68 13.83 -8.70 -6.09
C HIS A 68 13.57 -7.76 -4.91
N VAL A 69 12.43 -7.07 -4.96
CA VAL A 69 11.84 -6.31 -3.87
C VAL A 69 10.48 -6.93 -3.55
N LEU A 70 10.14 -7.05 -2.27
CA LEU A 70 8.81 -7.50 -1.84
C LEU A 70 7.89 -6.27 -1.71
N LEU A 71 6.80 -6.28 -2.46
CA LEU A 71 5.75 -5.27 -2.45
C LEU A 71 4.76 -5.49 -1.28
N PRO A 72 3.96 -4.47 -0.92
CA PRO A 72 3.02 -4.57 0.20
C PRO A 72 1.91 -5.61 0.02
N ASP A 73 1.54 -5.92 -1.22
CA ASP A 73 0.59 -6.97 -1.59
C ASP A 73 1.18 -8.39 -1.53
N GLY A 74 2.48 -8.50 -1.27
CA GLY A 74 3.22 -9.76 -1.21
C GLY A 74 3.88 -10.14 -2.54
N ASP A 75 3.69 -9.36 -3.60
CA ASP A 75 4.30 -9.63 -4.90
C ASP A 75 5.80 -9.34 -4.89
N ARG A 76 6.55 -10.07 -5.71
CA ARG A 76 8.00 -9.91 -5.87
C ARG A 76 8.29 -9.20 -7.18
N GLU A 77 8.75 -7.97 -7.09
CA GLU A 77 9.21 -7.20 -8.26
C GLU A 77 10.69 -7.50 -8.53
N SER A 78 11.01 -7.92 -9.75
CA SER A 78 12.40 -8.19 -10.15
C SER A 78 13.19 -6.90 -10.26
N VAL A 79 14.34 -6.82 -9.59
CA VAL A 79 15.25 -5.67 -9.65
C VAL A 79 16.69 -6.11 -9.86
N LYS A 80 17.59 -5.16 -10.10
CA LYS A 80 19.03 -5.45 -10.16
C LYS A 80 19.50 -6.08 -8.84
N SER A 81 20.33 -7.11 -8.98
CA SER A 81 20.93 -7.82 -7.85
C SER A 81 21.65 -6.87 -6.88
N HIS A 82 21.37 -7.00 -5.59
CA HIS A 82 21.91 -6.14 -4.54
C HIS A 82 22.05 -6.88 -3.21
N TRP A 83 22.98 -6.45 -2.37
CA TRP A 83 23.19 -7.05 -1.05
C TRP A 83 22.22 -6.46 -0.02
N ARG A 84 21.65 -7.33 0.80
CA ARG A 84 20.80 -6.96 1.93
C ARG A 84 21.31 -7.61 3.22
N GLY A 85 20.94 -7.02 4.36
CA GLY A 85 21.31 -7.50 5.69
C GLY A 85 20.15 -7.52 6.65
N CYS A 86 20.00 -8.58 7.44
CA CYS A 86 18.95 -8.77 8.44
C CYS A 86 19.28 -8.03 9.76
N VAL A 87 19.24 -6.70 9.72
CA VAL A 87 19.70 -5.86 10.83
C VAL A 87 18.67 -5.76 11.97
N CYS A 88 17.37 -5.92 11.68
CA CYS A 88 16.31 -5.72 12.69
C CYS A 88 16.27 -6.81 13.77
N GLN A 89 17.00 -7.91 13.57
CA GLN A 89 17.23 -8.94 14.59
C GLN A 89 18.45 -8.65 15.47
N LEU A 90 19.22 -7.59 15.18
CA LEU A 90 20.43 -7.18 15.89
C LEU A 90 20.22 -5.87 16.66
N LYS A 91 19.44 -4.94 16.09
CA LYS A 91 19.06 -3.65 16.71
C LYS A 91 17.63 -3.33 16.29
N THR A 92 16.86 -2.70 17.18
CA THR A 92 15.48 -2.31 16.92
C THR A 92 15.39 -1.41 15.69
N CYS A 93 14.56 -1.80 14.73
CA CYS A 93 14.31 -1.03 13.51
C CYS A 93 13.05 -0.19 13.64
N ILE A 94 13.05 0.96 12.98
CA ILE A 94 11.84 1.74 12.73
C ILE A 94 11.57 1.81 11.23
N ARG A 95 10.36 1.40 10.84
CA ARG A 95 9.92 1.40 9.45
C ARG A 95 9.53 2.81 9.04
N LEU A 96 10.33 3.46 8.21
CA LEU A 96 10.04 4.82 7.76
C LEU A 96 9.21 4.87 6.48
N CYS A 97 8.34 5.86 6.31
CA CYS A 97 7.61 6.03 5.05
C CYS A 97 8.51 6.60 3.95
N CYS A 98 9.41 7.51 4.34
CA CYS A 98 10.35 8.22 3.50
C CYS A 98 11.80 7.88 3.91
N PRO A 99 12.80 8.24 3.10
CA PRO A 99 14.20 8.30 3.52
C PRO A 99 14.41 9.01 4.87
N PRO A 100 15.45 8.64 5.66
CA PRO A 100 15.66 9.15 7.02
C PRO A 100 15.81 10.68 7.15
N ASN A 101 16.26 11.36 6.08
CA ASN A 101 16.51 12.81 6.07
C ASN A 101 15.29 13.62 5.57
N GLN A 102 14.13 12.99 5.45
CA GLN A 102 12.90 13.58 4.92
C GLN A 102 11.77 13.55 5.95
N TYR A 103 10.88 14.54 5.86
CA TYR A 103 9.64 14.60 6.65
C TYR A 103 8.47 14.47 5.72
N MET A 104 7.33 14.09 6.28
CA MET A 104 6.07 14.10 5.55
C MET A 104 5.35 15.43 5.75
N THR A 105 4.77 15.95 4.67
CA THR A 105 3.82 17.06 4.73
C THR A 105 2.42 16.55 5.09
N PRO A 106 1.47 17.44 5.46
CA PRO A 106 0.06 17.06 5.65
C PRO A 106 -0.59 16.41 4.42
N ASP A 107 -0.06 16.66 3.22
CA ASP A 107 -0.53 16.07 1.96
C ASP A 107 0.15 14.73 1.64
N ASN A 108 0.78 14.08 2.63
CA ASN A 108 1.50 12.81 2.51
C ASN A 108 2.70 12.83 1.54
N VAL A 109 3.33 14.00 1.33
CA VAL A 109 4.50 14.14 0.45
C VAL A 109 5.78 14.11 1.26
N CYS A 110 6.76 13.30 0.83
CA CYS A 110 8.10 13.29 1.40
C CYS A 110 8.90 14.50 0.91
N VAL A 111 9.43 15.30 1.84
CA VAL A 111 10.17 16.54 1.53
C VAL A 111 11.49 16.57 2.28
N ASP A 112 12.55 16.99 1.60
CA ASP A 112 13.86 17.24 2.19
C ASP A 112 13.81 18.48 3.09
N GLY A 113 14.64 18.53 4.14
CA GLY A 113 14.78 19.72 4.97
C GLY A 113 14.73 19.45 6.47
N LEU A 114 15.13 18.25 6.88
CA LEU A 114 15.42 17.96 8.28
C LEU A 114 16.91 18.08 8.53
N GLU A 115 17.30 19.19 9.13
CA GLU A 115 18.63 19.35 9.70
C GLU A 115 18.73 18.53 10.99
N GLU A 116 19.90 17.91 11.24
CA GLU A 116 20.13 17.02 12.40
C GLU A 116 19.76 17.65 13.75
N GLU A 117 19.91 18.98 13.85
CA GLU A 117 19.65 19.77 15.06
C GLU A 117 18.15 19.87 15.40
N THR A 118 17.26 19.67 14.43
CA THR A 118 15.79 19.76 14.58
C THR A 118 15.19 18.55 15.31
N TRP A 119 15.96 17.47 15.48
CA TRP A 119 15.48 16.19 16.00
C TRP A 119 15.68 15.96 17.48
N SER A 120 16.45 16.82 18.14
CA SER A 120 16.68 16.68 19.58
C SER A 120 15.33 16.61 20.29
N ASP A 121 15.22 15.68 21.24
CA ASP A 121 14.05 15.47 22.10
C ASP A 121 12.79 14.84 21.47
N HIS A 122 12.93 14.12 20.35
CA HIS A 122 11.83 13.33 19.80
C HIS A 122 11.94 11.84 20.15
N TYR A 123 10.93 11.32 20.84
CA TYR A 123 10.93 9.97 21.37
C TYR A 123 9.74 9.14 20.86
N VAL A 124 9.99 7.85 20.66
CA VAL A 124 8.97 6.84 20.30
C VAL A 124 8.87 5.83 21.43
N ASP A 125 7.63 5.59 21.86
CA ASP A 125 7.35 4.60 22.89
C ASP A 125 7.25 3.20 22.25
N ILE A 126 8.07 2.28 22.75
CA ILE A 126 8.15 0.88 22.32
C ILE A 126 7.71 -0.01 23.46
N THR A 127 6.80 -0.93 23.17
CA THR A 127 6.30 -1.91 24.14
C THR A 127 6.95 -3.28 23.93
N SER A 128 7.43 -3.89 25.01
CA SER A 128 8.02 -5.24 25.03
C SER A 128 7.46 -6.04 26.21
N GLU A 129 6.76 -7.13 25.91
CA GLU A 129 6.08 -8.07 26.82
C GLU A 129 5.09 -7.47 27.83
N ASN A 130 5.49 -6.52 28.68
CA ASN A 130 4.65 -5.74 29.61
C ASN A 130 5.25 -4.36 29.99
N ASP A 131 6.38 -3.96 29.41
CA ASP A 131 7.05 -2.69 29.72
C ASP A 131 7.06 -1.77 28.50
N THR A 132 6.95 -0.47 28.75
CA THR A 132 6.99 0.55 27.70
C THR A 132 8.20 1.45 27.91
N LYS A 133 9.08 1.50 26.92
CA LYS A 133 10.31 2.30 26.93
C LYS A 133 10.23 3.38 25.88
N SER A 134 10.59 4.60 26.24
CA SER A 134 10.74 5.70 25.29
C SER A 134 12.16 5.71 24.75
N LEU A 135 12.29 5.62 23.42
CA LEU A 135 13.58 5.58 22.72
C LEU A 135 13.73 6.82 21.83
N ASP A 136 14.95 7.37 21.77
CA ASP A 136 15.30 8.51 20.89
C ASP A 136 15.15 8.06 19.43
N PHE A 137 14.25 8.73 18.70
CA PHE A 137 13.88 8.35 17.34
C PHE A 137 15.09 8.31 16.40
N HIS A 138 16.07 9.18 16.60
CA HIS A 138 17.21 9.32 15.71
C HIS A 138 18.39 8.41 16.11
N LYS A 139 18.62 8.21 17.41
CA LYS A 139 19.82 7.49 17.89
C LYS A 139 19.60 6.00 18.12
N ASP A 140 18.44 5.65 18.67
CA ASP A 140 18.21 4.31 19.23
C ASP A 140 17.72 3.30 18.18
N PHE A 141 17.26 3.76 17.03
CA PHE A 141 16.72 2.92 15.96
C PHE A 141 17.68 2.73 14.78
N VAL A 142 17.42 1.68 14.00
CA VAL A 142 17.87 1.58 12.60
C VAL A 142 16.72 2.04 11.70
N HIS A 143 16.97 3.06 10.88
CA HIS A 143 15.93 3.66 10.03
C HIS A 143 15.77 2.92 8.70
N GLN A 144 14.60 2.35 8.47
CA GLN A 144 14.29 1.63 7.22
C GLN A 144 13.46 2.50 6.25
N GLY A 145 14.11 3.46 5.60
CA GLY A 145 13.47 4.38 4.63
C GLY A 145 13.46 3.91 3.16
N HIS A 146 14.08 2.77 2.85
CA HIS A 146 14.22 2.24 1.48
C HIS A 146 13.20 1.16 1.10
N LEU A 147 12.32 0.73 2.02
CA LEU A 147 11.31 -0.29 1.70
C LEU A 147 10.10 0.35 1.00
N PRO A 148 9.36 -0.39 0.16
CA PRO A 148 8.18 0.11 -0.55
C PRO A 148 7.12 0.68 0.39
N GLN A 149 6.51 1.80 -0.01
CA GLN A 149 5.42 2.44 0.73
C GLN A 149 4.25 1.45 0.91
N PRO A 150 3.57 1.42 2.07
CA PRO A 150 2.48 0.48 2.32
C PRO A 150 1.35 0.53 1.29
N CYS A 151 1.02 1.72 0.80
CA CYS A 151 -0.03 2.00 -0.18
C CYS A 151 0.02 3.47 -0.61
N SER A 152 -0.71 3.81 -1.68
CA SER A 152 -0.82 5.18 -2.19
C SER A 152 -1.60 6.12 -1.25
N ASP A 153 -2.67 5.60 -0.63
CA ASP A 153 -3.56 6.39 0.23
C ASP A 153 -3.18 6.17 1.70
N LEU A 154 -2.20 6.94 2.18
CA LEU A 154 -1.78 6.92 3.58
C LEU A 154 -2.72 7.75 4.47
N TYR A 155 -2.92 7.28 5.69
CA TYR A 155 -3.65 7.97 6.75
C TYR A 155 -2.80 7.97 8.03
N ASN A 156 -2.56 9.15 8.60
CA ASN A 156 -1.80 9.29 9.84
C ASN A 156 -2.68 8.95 11.05
N LEU A 157 -2.08 8.30 12.03
CA LEU A 157 -2.67 8.03 13.33
C LEU A 157 -2.01 8.93 14.38
N TYR A 158 -2.77 9.32 15.41
CA TYR A 158 -2.22 9.98 16.58
C TYR A 158 -1.47 8.99 17.48
N LYS A 159 -0.55 9.49 18.30
CA LYS A 159 0.32 8.66 19.17
C LYS A 159 -0.48 7.74 20.12
N ASN A 160 -1.66 8.14 20.55
CA ASN A 160 -2.56 7.38 21.44
C ASN A 160 -3.48 6.38 20.69
N GLU A 161 -3.44 6.33 19.37
CA GLU A 161 -4.30 5.45 18.55
C GLU A 161 -3.68 4.08 18.26
N GLY A 162 -2.52 3.80 18.84
CA GLY A 162 -1.93 2.47 18.76
C GLY A 162 -0.72 2.26 19.64
N ILE A 163 -0.15 1.07 19.55
CA ILE A 163 1.03 0.62 20.29
C ILE A 163 2.03 0.04 19.29
N LEU A 164 3.27 0.53 19.35
CA LEU A 164 4.39 -0.04 18.58
C LEU A 164 5.15 -1.03 19.47
N PHE A 165 5.31 -2.25 18.98
CA PHE A 165 6.06 -3.29 19.66
C PHE A 165 7.52 -3.33 19.21
N GLU A 166 8.40 -3.84 20.07
CA GLU A 166 9.84 -3.96 19.81
C GLU A 166 10.16 -4.79 18.55
N ASN A 167 9.32 -5.77 18.23
CA ASN A 167 9.44 -6.59 17.02
C ASN A 167 8.99 -5.88 15.72
N GLY A 168 8.54 -4.63 15.81
CA GLY A 168 8.02 -3.86 14.67
C GLY A 168 6.59 -4.23 14.27
N THR A 169 5.81 -4.86 15.14
CA THR A 169 4.36 -4.96 14.96
C THR A 169 3.70 -3.69 15.49
N PHE A 170 2.67 -3.19 14.81
CA PHE A 170 1.89 -2.05 15.29
C PHE A 170 0.45 -2.48 15.58
N LEU A 171 -0.03 -2.32 16.81
CA LEU A 171 -1.43 -2.53 17.16
C LEU A 171 -2.19 -1.23 17.00
N ARG A 172 -3.20 -1.23 16.14
CA ARG A 172 -4.13 -0.10 15.99
C ARG A 172 -5.33 -0.28 16.93
N HIS A 173 -5.61 0.73 17.76
CA HIS A 173 -6.68 0.65 18.76
C HIS A 173 -8.09 0.66 18.17
N TYR A 174 -8.28 1.33 17.02
CA TYR A 174 -9.60 1.48 16.40
C TYR A 174 -10.32 0.14 16.17
N ASP A 175 -9.61 -0.85 15.66
CA ASP A 175 -10.13 -2.18 15.29
C ASP A 175 -9.37 -3.34 15.96
N ASN A 176 -8.48 -3.03 16.92
CA ASN A 176 -7.56 -3.99 17.56
C ASN A 176 -6.77 -4.84 16.56
N LYS A 177 -6.45 -4.28 15.39
CA LYS A 177 -5.71 -5.00 14.35
C LYS A 177 -4.20 -4.84 14.56
N HIS A 178 -3.49 -5.97 14.54
CA HIS A 178 -2.04 -5.99 14.42
C HIS A 178 -1.65 -5.80 12.96
N LEU A 179 -0.90 -4.73 12.69
CA LEU A 179 -0.33 -4.38 11.40
C LEU A 179 1.13 -4.83 11.35
N THR A 180 1.47 -5.51 10.28
CA THR A 180 2.86 -5.87 9.96
C THR A 180 3.58 -4.67 9.33
N LYS A 181 4.93 -4.70 9.26
CA LYS A 181 5.72 -3.64 8.63
C LYS A 181 5.44 -3.39 7.13
N GLN A 182 4.62 -4.24 6.51
CA GLN A 182 4.09 -4.05 5.16
C GLN A 182 2.91 -3.06 5.14
N GLU A 183 2.12 -3.02 6.21
CA GLU A 183 0.82 -2.34 6.26
C GLU A 183 0.89 -0.95 6.91
N TYR A 184 2.03 -0.62 7.53
CA TYR A 184 2.25 0.68 8.17
C TYR A 184 3.68 1.17 7.97
N CYS A 185 3.86 2.46 8.18
CA CYS A 185 5.17 3.09 8.30
C CYS A 185 5.07 4.25 9.30
N ILE A 186 6.19 4.77 9.78
CA ILE A 186 6.24 5.88 10.73
C ILE A 186 7.04 6.99 10.09
N GLN A 187 6.57 8.22 10.16
CA GLN A 187 7.35 9.35 9.67
C GLN A 187 7.16 10.56 10.56
N PRO A 188 8.21 11.37 10.69
CA PRO A 188 8.10 12.74 11.14
C PRO A 188 7.18 13.53 10.21
N LEU A 189 6.08 14.03 10.76
CA LEU A 189 5.15 14.93 10.12
C LEU A 189 5.45 16.36 10.59
N LYS A 190 5.69 17.26 9.65
CA LYS A 190 5.84 18.68 9.95
C LYS A 190 4.48 19.36 9.89
N PHE A 191 4.01 19.84 11.03
CA PHE A 191 2.79 20.65 11.14
C PHE A 191 3.18 22.05 11.61
N ASN A 192 3.15 23.02 10.69
CA ASN A 192 3.70 24.36 10.88
C ASN A 192 5.18 24.29 11.31
N ASP A 193 5.50 24.77 12.51
CA ASP A 193 6.85 24.75 13.10
C ASP A 193 7.05 23.58 14.08
N SER A 194 6.07 22.70 14.23
CA SER A 194 6.15 21.51 15.10
C SER A 194 6.39 20.24 14.30
N ILE A 195 7.23 19.34 14.83
CA ILE A 195 7.46 18.01 14.28
C ILE A 195 6.81 16.99 15.20
N GLN A 196 6.04 16.06 14.62
CA GLN A 196 5.45 14.94 15.35
C GLN A 196 5.80 13.65 14.64
N ILE A 197 6.28 12.65 15.38
CA ILE A 197 6.54 11.32 14.84
C ILE A 197 5.24 10.54 14.91
N LEU A 198 4.62 10.29 13.75
CA LEU A 198 3.33 9.64 13.67
C LEU A 198 3.40 8.34 12.86
N PRO A 199 2.66 7.29 13.27
CA PRO A 199 2.41 6.15 12.42
C PRO A 199 1.43 6.51 11.30
N PHE A 200 1.64 5.93 10.14
CA PHE A 200 0.79 6.00 8.97
C PHE A 200 0.38 4.58 8.60
N ASN A 201 -0.89 4.38 8.32
CA ASN A 201 -1.42 3.14 7.78
C ASN A 201 -2.14 3.40 6.46
N CYS A 202 -2.60 2.33 5.82
CA CYS A 202 -3.45 2.46 4.65
C CYS A 202 -4.87 2.86 5.04
N ALA A 203 -5.42 3.82 4.28
CA ALA A 203 -6.81 4.20 4.41
C ALA A 203 -7.68 2.95 4.31
N ILE A 204 -8.49 2.72 5.35
CA ILE A 204 -9.41 1.58 5.37
C ILE A 204 -10.48 1.89 4.33
N LYS A 205 -10.36 1.27 3.15
CA LYS A 205 -11.46 1.22 2.18
C LYS A 205 -12.53 0.36 2.81
N SER A 206 -13.45 0.99 3.54
CA SER A 206 -14.64 0.31 4.04
C SER A 206 -15.33 -0.32 2.83
N GLY A 207 -15.54 -1.64 2.88
CA GLY A 207 -16.40 -2.32 1.91
C GLY A 207 -17.80 -1.71 1.87
N PRO A 208 -18.69 -2.17 0.98
CA PRO A 208 -20.04 -1.63 0.89
C PRO A 208 -20.68 -1.61 2.28
N ASP A 209 -21.08 -0.43 2.73
CA ASP A 209 -21.80 -0.26 3.98
C ASP A 209 -23.16 -0.94 3.79
N TRP A 210 -23.29 -2.15 4.34
CA TRP A 210 -24.48 -2.97 4.17
C TRP A 210 -25.74 -2.26 4.68
N GLY A 211 -25.62 -1.43 5.72
CA GLY A 211 -26.72 -0.62 6.23
C GLY A 211 -27.17 0.43 5.21
N LYS A 212 -26.22 1.21 4.67
CA LYS A 212 -26.51 2.17 3.58
C LYS A 212 -27.04 1.48 2.33
N THR A 213 -26.45 0.34 1.97
CA THR A 213 -26.86 -0.45 0.79
C THR A 213 -28.32 -0.86 0.90
N VAL A 214 -28.72 -1.48 2.02
CA VAL A 214 -30.11 -1.91 2.25
C VAL A 214 -31.06 -0.72 2.26
N ALA A 215 -30.68 0.40 2.89
CA ALA A 215 -31.51 1.61 2.92
C ALA A 215 -31.73 2.21 1.52
N ILE A 216 -30.67 2.35 0.73
CA ILE A 216 -30.75 2.87 -0.65
C ILE A 216 -31.56 1.94 -1.54
N SER A 217 -31.31 0.62 -1.48
CA SER A 217 -32.09 -0.36 -2.26
C SER A 217 -33.58 -0.32 -1.92
N THR A 218 -33.92 -0.23 -0.63
CA THR A 218 -35.32 -0.13 -0.19
C THR A 218 -35.98 1.17 -0.69
N SER A 219 -35.24 2.28 -0.68
CA SER A 219 -35.69 3.57 -1.23
C SER A 219 -36.00 3.47 -2.72
N ILE A 220 -35.11 2.87 -3.51
CA ILE A 220 -35.31 2.66 -4.96
C ILE A 220 -36.59 1.85 -5.22
N VAL A 221 -36.81 0.75 -4.49
CA VAL A 221 -38.03 -0.05 -4.62
C VAL A 221 -39.28 0.80 -4.30
N GLY A 222 -39.25 1.58 -3.22
CA GLY A 222 -40.33 2.49 -2.86
C GLY A 222 -40.63 3.53 -3.94
N ILE A 223 -39.59 4.11 -4.55
CA ILE A 223 -39.71 5.07 -5.65
C ILE A 223 -40.38 4.42 -6.87
N VAL A 224 -39.92 3.23 -7.28
CA VAL A 224 -40.48 2.49 -8.42
C VAL A 224 -41.95 2.14 -8.19
N VAL A 225 -42.30 1.65 -7.00
CA VAL A 225 -43.69 1.34 -6.62
C VAL A 225 -44.55 2.60 -6.65
N THR A 226 -44.04 3.71 -6.12
CA THR A 226 -44.76 4.99 -6.11
C THR A 226 -45.04 5.49 -7.53
N ILE A 227 -44.02 5.49 -8.39
CA ILE A 227 -44.17 5.86 -9.80
C ILE A 227 -45.21 4.95 -10.49
N ALA A 228 -45.14 3.64 -10.26
CA ALA A 228 -46.10 2.69 -10.84
C ALA A 228 -47.55 2.99 -10.41
N VAL A 229 -47.80 3.28 -9.13
CA VAL A 229 -49.13 3.63 -8.62
C VAL A 229 -49.67 4.91 -9.27
N PHE A 230 -48.85 5.96 -9.39
CA PHE A 230 -49.26 7.20 -10.05
C PHE A 230 -49.52 7.00 -11.55
N CYS A 231 -48.76 6.13 -12.23
CA CYS A 231 -48.96 5.82 -13.64
C CYS A 231 -50.20 4.95 -13.91
N LEU A 232 -50.48 3.97 -13.05
CA LEU A 232 -51.58 3.01 -13.23
C LEU A 232 -52.94 3.55 -12.76
N THR A 233 -52.96 4.54 -11.86
CA THR A 233 -54.19 5.09 -11.32
C THR A 233 -54.62 6.32 -12.11
N GLU A 234 -55.50 6.16 -13.09
CA GLU A 234 -55.97 7.27 -13.95
C GLU A 234 -56.56 8.46 -13.15
N LYS A 235 -57.16 8.19 -11.99
CA LYS A 235 -57.70 9.23 -11.09
C LYS A 235 -56.64 10.14 -10.48
N LEU A 236 -55.38 9.71 -10.44
CA LEU A 236 -54.27 10.48 -9.85
C LEU A 236 -53.48 11.27 -10.91
N ARG A 237 -53.79 11.10 -12.21
CA ARG A 237 -53.02 11.68 -13.32
C ARG A 237 -53.42 13.13 -13.62
N ASN A 238 -52.93 14.04 -12.77
CA ASN A 238 -53.08 15.50 -12.90
C ASN A 238 -51.72 16.19 -13.13
N PHE A 239 -51.71 17.49 -13.47
CA PHE A 239 -50.48 18.24 -13.69
C PHE A 239 -49.49 18.13 -12.52
N ASP A 240 -49.98 18.23 -11.28
CA ASP A 240 -49.16 18.10 -10.07
C ASP A 240 -48.50 16.72 -9.94
N SER A 241 -49.20 15.65 -10.36
CA SER A 241 -48.66 14.29 -10.33
C SER A 241 -47.53 14.09 -11.34
N ILE A 242 -47.53 14.81 -12.46
CA ILE A 242 -46.48 14.73 -13.48
C ILE A 242 -45.20 15.37 -12.94
N CYS A 243 -45.30 16.53 -12.30
CA CYS A 243 -44.18 17.16 -11.61
C CYS A 243 -43.61 16.24 -10.52
N LEU A 244 -44.48 15.62 -9.73
CA LEU A 244 -44.08 14.68 -8.69
C LEU A 244 -43.38 13.43 -9.26
N ILE A 245 -43.88 12.85 -10.35
CA ILE A 245 -43.20 11.72 -11.03
C ILE A 245 -41.81 12.13 -11.51
N SER A 246 -41.66 13.30 -12.13
CA SER A 246 -40.35 13.78 -12.60
C SER A 246 -39.34 13.93 -11.46
N TYR A 247 -39.77 14.47 -10.31
CA TYR A 247 -38.95 14.52 -9.09
C TYR A 247 -38.55 13.13 -8.59
N MET A 248 -39.50 12.19 -8.53
CA MET A 248 -39.25 10.81 -8.10
C MET A 248 -38.28 10.07 -9.02
N VAL A 249 -38.33 10.32 -10.34
CA VAL A 249 -37.36 9.78 -11.31
C VAL A 249 -35.96 10.33 -11.04
N CYS A 250 -35.81 11.64 -10.84
CA CYS A 250 -34.52 12.24 -10.48
C CYS A 250 -33.96 11.66 -9.17
N LEU A 251 -34.82 11.49 -8.16
CA LEU A 251 -34.44 10.89 -6.89
C LEU A 251 -34.02 9.42 -7.05
N GLY A 252 -34.72 8.67 -7.91
CA GLY A 252 -34.39 7.29 -8.23
C GLY A 252 -33.05 7.14 -8.93
N LEU A 253 -32.76 8.02 -9.90
CA LEU A 253 -31.46 8.07 -10.60
C LEU A 253 -30.33 8.43 -9.62
N GLY A 254 -30.53 9.43 -8.76
CA GLY A 254 -29.54 9.79 -7.74
C GLY A 254 -29.26 8.64 -6.76
N SER A 255 -30.33 7.97 -6.30
CA SER A 255 -30.21 6.80 -5.42
C SER A 255 -29.49 5.64 -6.10
N LEU A 256 -29.73 5.42 -7.40
CA LEU A 256 -29.02 4.40 -8.18
C LEU A 256 -27.54 4.72 -8.30
N MET A 257 -27.18 5.98 -8.59
CA MET A 257 -25.77 6.40 -8.66
C MET A 257 -25.04 6.18 -7.32
N GLN A 258 -25.69 6.50 -6.20
CA GLN A 258 -25.12 6.26 -4.87
C GLN A 258 -24.95 4.77 -4.56
N LEU A 259 -25.86 3.91 -5.04
CA LEU A 259 -25.74 2.47 -4.91
C LEU A 259 -24.55 1.92 -5.72
N LEU A 260 -24.39 2.39 -6.96
CA LEU A 260 -23.27 2.00 -7.83
C LEU A 260 -21.91 2.41 -7.23
N ASP A 261 -21.83 3.62 -6.67
CA ASP A 261 -20.64 4.12 -5.98
C ASP A 261 -20.31 3.28 -4.74
N SER A 262 -21.31 2.94 -3.92
CA SER A 262 -21.13 2.06 -2.77
C SER A 262 -20.60 0.68 -3.13
N TRP A 263 -20.87 0.21 -4.35
CA TRP A 263 -20.40 -1.08 -4.86
C TRP A 263 -19.08 -0.97 -5.63
N GLN A 264 -18.47 0.22 -5.66
CA GLN A 264 -17.22 0.53 -6.37
C GLN A 264 -17.28 0.14 -7.86
N ILE A 265 -18.48 0.19 -8.45
CA ILE A 265 -18.67 -0.08 -9.87
C ILE A 265 -18.29 1.19 -10.64
N PRO A 266 -17.36 1.12 -11.61
CA PRO A 266 -16.92 2.30 -12.36
C PRO A 266 -18.08 2.89 -13.16
N THR A 267 -18.58 4.04 -12.73
CA THR A 267 -19.67 4.81 -13.38
C THR A 267 -19.20 5.58 -14.61
N SER A 268 -17.89 5.58 -14.90
CA SER A 268 -17.28 6.23 -16.07
C SER A 268 -17.82 5.73 -17.41
N THR A 269 -18.45 4.55 -17.43
CA THR A 269 -19.09 3.97 -18.63
C THR A 269 -20.55 4.38 -18.84
N LEU A 270 -21.21 4.95 -17.82
CA LEU A 270 -22.63 5.33 -17.90
C LEU A 270 -22.87 6.77 -18.38
N CYS A 271 -21.85 7.64 -18.28
CA CYS A 271 -21.95 9.06 -18.59
C CYS A 271 -21.15 9.48 -19.83
N GLU A 272 -20.64 8.54 -20.62
CA GLU A 272 -19.97 8.90 -21.87
C GLU A 272 -21.03 9.43 -22.86
N PRO A 273 -20.95 10.71 -23.28
CA PRO A 273 -21.81 11.17 -24.35
C PRO A 273 -21.43 10.36 -25.59
N THR A 274 -22.39 9.70 -26.21
CA THR A 274 -22.23 9.11 -27.54
C THR A 274 -21.89 10.23 -28.53
N VAL A 275 -20.60 10.55 -28.68
CA VAL A 275 -20.07 11.38 -29.76
C VAL A 275 -20.03 10.49 -30.99
N GLY A 276 -21.19 10.37 -31.63
CA GLY A 276 -21.39 9.46 -32.75
C GLY A 276 -22.64 9.83 -33.53
N MET A 277 -22.66 11.04 -34.11
CA MET A 277 -23.38 11.42 -35.35
C MET A 277 -23.53 12.95 -35.43
N ARG A 278 -22.46 13.67 -35.83
CA ARG A 278 -22.59 14.97 -36.54
C ARG A 278 -21.28 15.50 -37.13
N GLU A 279 -20.54 14.67 -37.86
CA GLU A 279 -19.49 15.15 -38.77
C GLU A 279 -19.72 14.61 -40.18
N SER A 280 -20.75 15.13 -40.86
CA SER A 280 -20.95 14.92 -42.30
C SER A 280 -21.71 16.08 -42.96
N ALA A 281 -21.57 17.30 -42.45
CA ALA A 281 -22.24 18.46 -43.02
C ALA A 281 -21.51 19.77 -42.76
N LEU A 282 -20.20 19.85 -43.03
CA LEU A 282 -19.48 21.13 -43.16
C LEU A 282 -18.12 20.98 -43.86
N GLN A 283 -18.08 20.31 -45.01
CA GLN A 283 -16.93 20.37 -45.93
C GLN A 283 -17.38 20.56 -47.39
N LYS A 284 -18.38 21.42 -47.59
CA LYS A 284 -18.77 21.88 -48.93
C LYS A 284 -19.07 23.37 -48.84
N ASN A 285 -18.01 24.18 -48.95
CA ASN A 285 -18.01 25.52 -49.60
C ASN A 285 -16.72 26.29 -49.24
N ARG A 286 -15.69 26.12 -50.06
CA ARG A 286 -14.76 27.21 -50.39
C ARG A 286 -14.40 27.08 -51.87
N PRO A 287 -14.83 28.01 -52.74
CA PRO A 287 -14.37 28.04 -54.12
C PRO A 287 -12.93 28.58 -54.18
N THR A 288 -12.27 28.16 -55.26
CA THR A 288 -10.95 28.56 -55.79
C THR A 288 -10.50 29.98 -55.47
#